data_AF-A0A926PFG4-F1
#
_entry.id   AF-A0A926PFG4-F1
#
_cell.length_a   1.000
_cell.length_b   1.000
_cell.length_c   1.000
_cell.angle_alpha   90.00
_cell.angle_beta   90.00
_cell.angle_gamma   90.00
#
_symmetry.space_group_name_H-M   'P 1'
#
loop_
_entity.id
_entity.type
_entity.pdbx_description
1 polymer ?
#
loop_
_entity_poly.entity_id
_entity_poly.type
_entity_poly.pdbx_seq_one_letter_code
_entity_poly.pdbx_strand_id
1 'polypeptide(L)'
;MADATAWVNFFDPTYSLPSLYTPQSLLAAAATNEAESSSLILAGVLLSLVVIYFASKVGGELCARINLPPVLGELVGGVVVGVSALHLLVFPEGGAGGTDSLIINILQATAGLSPDSALSVFQAQSEVISVLAELGVVILLFEIGLESDLQELIRVGPQAAVVAVVGVVVPFAAGTAGLIYLFGIPVVPAIFAGAALTATSIGITAKVLAEIGRLSSKEGQIIIGAAVLDDVLGIIVLAVVASLAKTGEIVISNVIYLIISASVFLVGSILIGRFLGPYFVALVNQMKTRGQLLLTALIFAFLLSYVAAAIQLEAILGAFAAGLVLAETDKRRDLEEQVIPVADILVPIFFVTVGAKTDLGVLNPAIPSNREGLILAIFLIVVAIIGKVVTGLSVFGQPGINRLAIGVGMIPRGEVGLVFAGVGSASGALTESTEAAIIMMVILTTFIAPPLLRLVFQESESDTTSSEESV
;
A
#
# COMPACT_ATOMS: atom_id res chain seq x y z
N MET A 1 79.97 -6.42 -2.02
CA MET A 1 81.04 -6.72 -1.04
C MET A 1 81.09 -5.56 -0.06
N ALA A 2 81.15 -5.88 1.22
CA ALA A 2 80.62 -5.15 2.38
C ALA A 2 81.42 -3.93 2.86
N ASP A 3 80.75 -3.06 3.64
CA ASP A 3 81.11 -2.67 5.02
C ASP A 3 79.94 -1.85 5.62
N ALA A 4 79.17 -2.20 6.65
CA ALA A 4 79.36 -2.90 7.94
C ALA A 4 79.90 -2.04 9.11
N THR A 5 79.26 -0.90 9.43
CA THR A 5 79.52 -0.13 10.68
C THR A 5 78.33 0.65 11.26
N ALA A 6 77.08 0.22 11.05
CA ALA A 6 75.89 0.92 11.60
C ALA A 6 75.14 0.18 12.74
N TRP A 7 75.78 -0.76 13.44
CA TRP A 7 75.13 -1.64 14.42
C TRP A 7 75.73 -1.57 15.84
N VAL A 8 75.85 -0.39 16.46
CA VAL A 8 76.34 -0.31 17.86
C VAL A 8 75.50 0.55 18.84
N ASN A 9 74.51 1.33 18.44
CA ASN A 9 73.79 2.19 19.41
C ASN A 9 72.31 1.80 19.62
N PHE A 10 72.03 0.58 20.10
CA PHE A 10 70.66 0.16 20.46
C PHE A 10 70.50 -0.41 21.88
N PHE A 11 71.50 -0.27 22.76
CA PHE A 11 71.42 -0.68 24.16
C PHE A 11 71.66 0.50 25.11
N ASP A 12 70.61 1.29 25.35
CA ASP A 12 70.48 2.15 26.53
C ASP A 12 69.41 1.54 27.46
N PRO A 13 69.72 1.12 28.69
CA PRO A 13 68.80 0.37 29.54
C PRO A 13 67.90 1.25 30.46
N THR A 14 67.58 2.49 30.08
CA THR A 14 66.82 3.41 30.95
C THR A 14 65.41 3.79 30.52
N TYR A 15 64.82 3.15 29.51
CA TYR A 15 63.40 3.34 29.18
C TYR A 15 62.51 2.29 29.85
N SER A 16 61.82 2.73 30.89
CA SER A 16 60.71 2.02 31.53
C SER A 16 59.55 1.88 30.54
N LEU A 17 59.11 0.65 30.30
CA LEU A 17 57.91 0.34 29.52
C LEU A 17 56.68 0.91 30.25
N PRO A 18 55.88 1.81 29.64
CA PRO A 18 54.54 2.10 30.14
C PRO A 18 53.68 0.84 29.95
N SER A 19 52.91 0.53 30.98
CA SER A 19 51.89 -0.52 31.03
C SER A 19 51.17 -0.72 29.69
N LEU A 20 51.18 -1.96 29.18
CA LEU A 20 50.27 -2.45 28.16
C LEU A 20 48.82 -2.32 28.65
N TYR A 21 48.22 -1.14 28.45
CA TYR A 21 46.78 -1.05 28.26
C TYR A 21 46.50 -1.66 26.89
N THR A 22 45.96 -2.87 26.89
CA THR A 22 45.32 -3.43 25.71
C THR A 22 44.30 -2.41 25.19
N PRO A 23 44.27 -2.07 23.89
CA PRO A 23 43.15 -1.32 23.36
C PRO A 23 41.96 -2.28 23.39
N GLN A 24 41.12 -2.16 24.43
CA GLN A 24 39.72 -2.53 24.27
C GLN A 24 39.23 -1.75 23.05
N SER A 25 38.97 -2.52 22.02
CA SER A 25 39.10 -2.16 20.63
C SER A 25 38.08 -1.09 20.23
N LEU A 26 38.47 -0.19 19.32
CA LEU A 26 37.52 0.62 18.55
C LEU A 26 36.39 -0.23 17.95
N LEU A 27 36.64 -1.52 17.67
CA LEU A 27 35.63 -2.51 17.29
C LEU A 27 34.65 -2.87 18.42
N ALA A 28 35.09 -2.99 19.68
CA ALA A 28 34.20 -3.23 20.81
C ALA A 28 33.33 -2.01 21.13
N ALA A 29 33.89 -0.79 21.02
CA ALA A 29 33.14 0.45 21.17
C ALA A 29 32.15 0.69 20.01
N ALA A 30 32.52 0.33 18.77
CA ALA A 30 31.61 0.34 17.63
C ALA A 30 30.50 -0.71 17.79
N ALA A 31 30.82 -1.91 18.24
CA ALA A 31 29.85 -2.97 18.51
C ALA A 31 28.88 -2.62 19.65
N THR A 32 29.33 -1.89 20.68
CA THR A 32 28.43 -1.38 21.74
C THR A 32 27.48 -0.31 21.20
N ASN A 33 27.97 0.61 20.37
CA ASN A 33 27.12 1.65 19.76
C ASN A 33 26.10 1.06 18.75
N GLU A 34 26.49 0.05 17.96
CA GLU A 34 25.58 -0.64 17.05
C GLU A 34 24.52 -1.47 17.79
N ALA A 35 24.90 -2.18 18.86
CA ALA A 35 23.97 -2.94 19.68
C ALA A 35 22.98 -2.03 20.44
N GLU A 36 23.45 -0.89 20.94
CA GLU A 36 22.62 0.12 21.58
C GLU A 36 21.63 0.73 20.58
N SER A 37 22.09 1.10 19.37
CA SER A 37 21.20 1.60 18.31
C SER A 37 20.15 0.58 17.87
N SER A 38 20.50 -0.70 17.78
CA SER A 38 19.56 -1.78 17.44
C SER A 38 18.47 -1.97 18.50
N SER A 39 18.83 -1.85 19.78
CA SER A 39 17.86 -1.90 20.88
C SER A 39 16.89 -0.71 20.86
N LEU A 40 17.38 0.47 20.48
CA LEU A 40 16.59 1.69 20.37
C LEU A 40 15.65 1.66 19.15
N ILE A 41 16.09 1.08 18.03
CA ILE A 41 15.22 0.80 16.87
C ILE A 41 14.07 -0.11 17.29
N LEU A 42 14.37 -1.21 17.98
CA LEU A 42 13.33 -2.12 18.47
C LEU A 42 12.35 -1.41 19.43
N ALA A 43 12.86 -0.59 20.35
CA ALA A 43 12.02 0.20 21.25
C ALA A 43 11.09 1.17 20.49
N GLY A 44 11.60 1.85 19.46
CA GLY A 44 10.81 2.70 18.59
C GLY A 44 9.74 1.94 17.81
N VAL A 45 10.09 0.78 17.24
CA VAL A 45 9.14 -0.09 16.54
C VAL A 45 8.04 -0.56 17.49
N LEU A 46 8.39 -1.02 18.70
CA LEU A 46 7.41 -1.45 19.71
C LEU A 46 6.46 -0.31 20.11
N LEU A 47 7.00 0.90 20.36
CA LEU A 47 6.19 2.06 20.70
C LEU A 47 5.27 2.47 19.54
N SER A 48 5.75 2.35 18.30
CA SER A 48 4.94 2.58 17.10
C SER A 48 3.78 1.61 17.03
N LEU A 49 4.02 0.32 17.26
CA LEU A 49 2.98 -0.71 17.27
C LEU A 49 1.94 -0.45 18.36
N VAL A 50 2.35 0.02 19.54
CA VAL A 50 1.41 0.44 20.60
C VAL A 50 0.50 1.55 20.11
N VAL A 51 1.05 2.60 19.50
CA VAL A 51 0.27 3.72 18.95
C VAL A 51 -0.65 3.24 17.84
N ILE A 52 -0.16 2.40 16.93
CA ILE A 52 -0.90 1.86 15.80
C ILE A 52 -2.11 1.06 16.26
N TYR A 53 -1.91 0.06 17.13
CA TYR A 53 -3.00 -0.81 17.59
C TYR A 53 -4.00 -0.05 18.45
N PHE A 54 -3.53 0.91 19.26
CA PHE A 54 -4.43 1.76 20.02
C PHE A 54 -5.30 2.61 19.10
N ALA A 55 -4.70 3.25 18.08
CA ALA A 55 -5.40 4.06 17.10
C ALA A 55 -6.41 3.25 16.28
N SER A 56 -6.03 2.07 15.78
CA SER A 56 -6.95 1.16 15.06
C SER A 56 -8.11 0.75 15.95
N LYS A 57 -7.87 0.27 17.18
CA LYS A 57 -8.95 -0.21 18.06
C LYS A 57 -9.91 0.91 18.45
N VAL A 58 -9.40 2.08 18.83
CA VAL A 58 -10.25 3.22 19.22
C VAL A 58 -11.00 3.76 18.01
N GLY A 59 -10.32 3.98 16.89
CA GLY A 59 -10.92 4.52 15.67
C GLY A 59 -11.97 3.58 15.08
N GLY A 60 -11.65 2.30 14.95
CA GLY A 60 -12.54 1.27 14.44
C GLY A 60 -13.80 1.11 15.31
N GLU A 61 -13.66 1.06 16.63
CA GLU A 61 -14.79 1.00 17.57
C GLU A 61 -15.70 2.24 17.46
N LEU A 62 -15.11 3.44 17.36
CA LEU A 62 -15.88 4.67 17.20
C LEU A 62 -16.69 4.68 15.90
N CYS A 63 -16.09 4.26 14.78
CA CYS A 63 -16.79 4.14 13.49
C CYS A 63 -17.89 3.08 13.52
N ALA A 64 -17.61 1.92 14.10
CA ALA A 64 -18.60 0.85 14.25
C ALA A 64 -19.83 1.32 15.04
N ARG A 65 -19.64 2.08 16.12
CA ARG A 65 -20.73 2.65 16.94
C ARG A 65 -21.66 3.60 16.19
N ILE A 66 -21.16 4.26 15.14
CA ILE A 66 -21.95 5.17 14.30
C ILE A 66 -22.35 4.53 12.95
N ASN A 67 -22.28 3.19 12.85
CA ASN A 67 -22.60 2.43 11.64
C ASN A 67 -21.75 2.82 10.41
N LEU A 68 -20.46 3.10 10.63
CA LEU A 68 -19.47 3.25 9.57
C LEU A 68 -18.54 2.01 9.52
N PRO A 69 -17.92 1.71 8.36
CA PRO A 69 -16.93 0.64 8.25
C PRO A 69 -15.76 0.84 9.24
N PRO A 70 -15.36 -0.16 10.04
CA PRO A 70 -14.22 -0.05 10.97
C PRO A 70 -12.93 0.41 10.30
N VAL A 71 -12.65 -0.03 9.06
CA VAL A 71 -11.49 0.41 8.27
C VAL A 71 -11.37 1.93 8.11
N LEU A 72 -12.50 2.64 8.01
CA LEU A 72 -12.50 4.11 7.98
C LEU A 72 -11.98 4.67 9.30
N GLY A 73 -12.34 4.05 10.41
CA GLY A 73 -11.86 4.40 11.74
C GLY A 73 -10.36 4.17 11.92
N GLU A 74 -9.82 3.13 11.31
CA GLU A 74 -8.37 2.87 11.31
C GLU A 74 -7.60 3.93 10.53
N LEU A 75 -8.11 4.32 9.36
CA LEU A 75 -7.56 5.41 8.55
C LEU A 75 -7.62 6.76 9.30
N VAL A 76 -8.78 7.11 9.88
CA VAL A 76 -8.95 8.32 10.70
C VAL A 76 -8.03 8.28 11.92
N GLY A 77 -7.95 7.13 12.60
CA GLY A 77 -7.04 6.91 13.72
C GLY A 77 -5.60 7.20 13.33
N GLY A 78 -5.17 6.70 12.17
CA GLY A 78 -3.88 7.01 11.54
C GLY A 78 -3.65 8.50 11.36
N VAL A 79 -4.59 9.22 10.76
CA VAL A 79 -4.50 10.68 10.57
C VAL A 79 -4.30 11.40 11.90
N VAL A 80 -5.03 11.00 12.95
CA VAL A 80 -4.94 11.61 14.29
C VAL A 80 -3.56 11.37 14.91
N VAL A 81 -3.01 10.16 14.82
CA VAL A 81 -1.69 9.87 15.40
C VAL A 81 -0.53 10.29 14.50
N GLY A 82 -0.81 10.58 13.23
CA GLY A 82 0.18 10.88 12.22
C GLY A 82 0.58 12.34 12.10
N VAL A 83 1.14 12.68 10.92
CA VAL A 83 1.67 14.01 10.58
C VAL A 83 0.63 15.14 10.65
N SER A 84 -0.65 14.82 10.55
CA SER A 84 -1.71 15.82 10.55
C SER A 84 -2.09 16.39 11.92
N ALA A 85 -1.76 15.68 13.00
CA ALA A 85 -2.26 16.05 14.33
C ALA A 85 -1.24 15.78 15.45
N LEU A 86 -1.20 14.57 16.00
CA LEU A 86 -0.39 14.30 17.19
C LEU A 86 1.10 14.12 16.89
N HIS A 87 1.50 13.90 15.62
CA HIS A 87 2.89 13.68 15.24
C HIS A 87 3.57 12.54 16.04
N LEU A 88 2.80 11.50 16.42
CA LEU A 88 3.34 10.30 17.07
C LEU A 88 4.00 9.39 16.03
N LEU A 89 3.30 9.14 14.92
CA LEU A 89 3.77 8.33 13.80
C LEU A 89 4.07 9.21 12.60
N VAL A 90 5.33 9.57 12.44
CA VAL A 90 5.81 10.43 11.36
C VAL A 90 6.78 9.61 10.53
N PHE A 91 6.81 9.87 9.21
CA PHE A 91 7.64 9.14 8.27
C PHE A 91 8.52 10.10 7.44
N PRO A 92 9.75 9.69 7.05
CA PRO A 92 10.67 10.55 6.30
C PRO A 92 10.12 10.98 4.93
N GLU A 93 9.27 10.17 4.30
CA GLU A 93 8.79 10.42 2.93
C GLU A 93 7.91 11.67 2.83
N GLY A 94 7.34 12.14 3.95
CA GLY A 94 6.56 13.38 4.02
C GLY A 94 7.39 14.66 4.23
N GLY A 95 8.72 14.58 4.13
CA GLY A 95 9.62 15.72 4.39
C GLY A 95 9.82 16.06 5.86
N ALA A 96 9.28 15.24 6.77
CA ALA A 96 9.39 15.42 8.20
C ALA A 96 10.72 14.89 8.77
N GLY A 97 11.31 15.64 9.71
CA GLY A 97 12.53 15.26 10.40
C GLY A 97 12.27 14.40 11.62
N GLY A 98 13.29 13.67 12.10
CA GLY A 98 13.17 12.86 13.32
C GLY A 98 12.79 13.65 14.57
N THR A 99 13.03 14.96 14.60
CA THR A 99 12.61 15.88 15.67
C THR A 99 11.10 16.10 15.71
N ASP A 100 10.42 15.91 14.58
CA ASP A 100 8.98 16.11 14.46
C ASP A 100 8.21 14.90 15.03
N SER A 101 8.87 13.75 15.20
CA SER A 101 8.28 12.56 15.80
C SER A 101 8.30 12.61 17.33
N LEU A 102 7.12 12.63 17.95
CA LEU A 102 6.99 12.50 19.40
C LEU A 102 7.53 11.16 19.93
N ILE A 103 7.47 10.09 19.15
CA ILE A 103 8.06 8.80 19.55
C ILE A 103 9.58 8.93 19.70
N ILE A 104 10.24 9.58 18.75
CA ILE A 104 11.68 9.83 18.82
C ILE A 104 12.01 10.72 20.01
N ASN A 105 11.21 11.76 20.26
CA ASN A 105 11.39 12.62 21.43
C ASN A 105 11.22 11.86 22.76
N ILE A 106 10.26 10.92 22.83
CA ILE A 106 10.10 10.03 23.99
C ILE A 106 11.35 9.15 24.15
N LEU A 107 11.86 8.55 23.08
CA LEU A 107 13.08 7.73 23.13
C LEU A 107 14.31 8.53 23.58
N GLN A 108 14.44 9.79 23.14
CA GLN A 108 15.48 10.71 23.64
C GLN A 108 15.34 10.93 25.14
N ALA A 109 14.13 11.15 25.63
CA ALA A 109 13.87 11.42 27.05
C ALA A 109 14.01 10.18 27.95
N THR A 110 13.57 9.01 27.50
CA THR A 110 13.48 7.80 28.34
C THR A 110 14.64 6.83 28.16
N ALA A 111 15.26 6.82 26.98
CA ALA A 111 16.28 5.83 26.60
C ALA A 111 17.63 6.46 26.28
N GLY A 112 17.80 7.77 26.48
CA GLY A 112 19.10 8.45 26.31
C GLY A 112 19.57 8.54 24.86
N LEU A 113 18.66 8.43 23.89
CA LEU A 113 18.98 8.52 22.46
C LEU A 113 19.67 9.86 22.16
N SER A 114 20.91 9.81 21.67
CA SER A 114 21.63 11.01 21.28
C SER A 114 20.99 11.65 20.05
N PRO A 115 21.11 12.98 19.87
CA PRO A 115 20.57 13.66 18.69
C PRO A 115 21.12 13.11 17.37
N ASP A 116 22.40 12.72 17.34
CA ASP A 116 23.05 12.17 16.14
C ASP A 116 22.50 10.79 15.76
N SER A 117 22.20 9.94 16.75
CA SER A 117 21.62 8.61 16.54
C SER A 117 20.10 8.65 16.32
N ALA A 118 19.43 9.76 16.65
CA ALA A 118 17.99 9.88 16.54
C ALA A 118 17.51 9.79 15.09
N LEU A 119 18.26 10.36 14.14
CA LEU A 119 17.92 10.28 12.72
C LEU A 119 18.02 8.86 12.18
N SER A 120 19.09 8.12 12.52
CA SER A 120 19.25 6.74 12.08
C SER A 120 18.21 5.81 12.69
N VAL A 121 17.86 6.00 13.96
CA VAL A 121 16.79 5.24 14.62
C VAL A 121 15.45 5.55 13.97
N PHE A 122 15.15 6.82 13.71
CA PHE A 122 13.94 7.26 13.02
C PHE A 122 13.79 6.64 11.63
N GLN A 123 14.84 6.67 10.81
CA GLN A 123 14.83 6.09 9.47
C GLN A 123 14.61 4.58 9.51
N ALA A 124 15.40 3.85 10.31
CA ALA A 124 15.29 2.40 10.40
C ALA A 124 13.94 1.94 10.98
N GLN A 125 13.44 2.63 12.02
CA GLN A 125 12.11 2.38 12.58
C GLN A 125 11.00 2.58 11.53
N SER A 126 11.06 3.69 10.77
CA SER A 126 10.08 4.03 9.75
C SER A 126 10.05 3.02 8.61
N GLU A 127 11.22 2.53 8.20
CA GLU A 127 11.37 1.45 7.22
C GLU A 127 10.72 0.16 7.72
N VAL A 128 11.02 -0.26 8.96
CA VAL A 128 10.41 -1.46 9.56
C VAL A 128 8.89 -1.37 9.61
N ILE A 129 8.33 -0.23 10.04
CA ILE A 129 6.87 -0.04 10.09
C ILE A 129 6.27 -0.04 8.68
N SER A 130 6.94 0.55 7.69
CA SER A 130 6.47 0.52 6.30
C SER A 130 6.47 -0.90 5.72
N VAL A 131 7.51 -1.71 5.98
CA VAL A 131 7.55 -3.12 5.58
C VAL A 131 6.45 -3.93 6.28
N LEU A 132 6.19 -3.68 7.57
CA LEU A 132 5.09 -4.34 8.29
C LEU A 132 3.72 -3.95 7.72
N ALA A 133 3.53 -2.70 7.32
CA ALA A 133 2.32 -2.24 6.64
C ALA A 133 2.15 -2.93 5.27
N GLU A 134 3.21 -3.06 4.48
CA GLU A 134 3.19 -3.80 3.22
C GLU A 134 2.85 -5.29 3.42
N LEU A 135 3.41 -5.93 4.46
CA LEU A 135 3.03 -7.29 4.83
C LEU A 135 1.56 -7.37 5.26
N GLY A 136 1.04 -6.34 5.94
CA GLY A 136 -0.38 -6.24 6.28
C GLY A 136 -1.29 -6.30 5.07
N VAL A 137 -1.01 -5.52 4.03
CA VAL A 137 -1.81 -5.55 2.80
C VAL A 137 -1.58 -6.84 2.00
N VAL A 138 -0.38 -7.42 1.99
CA VAL A 138 -0.14 -8.76 1.41
C VAL A 138 -1.02 -9.83 2.06
N ILE A 139 -1.10 -9.84 3.40
CA ILE A 139 -1.95 -10.79 4.12
C ILE A 139 -3.44 -10.52 3.88
N LEU A 140 -3.86 -9.25 3.83
CA LEU A 140 -5.22 -8.86 3.47
C LEU A 140 -5.63 -9.41 2.10
N LEU A 141 -4.79 -9.19 1.08
CA LEU A 141 -5.10 -9.66 -0.28
C LEU A 141 -5.05 -11.17 -0.40
N PHE A 142 -4.18 -11.83 0.36
CA PHE A 142 -4.18 -13.28 0.47
C PHE A 142 -5.50 -13.82 1.07
N GLU A 143 -5.96 -13.24 2.17
CA GLU A 143 -7.25 -13.55 2.80
C GLU A 143 -8.43 -13.35 1.83
N ILE A 144 -8.47 -12.20 1.14
CA ILE A 144 -9.47 -11.91 0.11
C ILE A 144 -9.41 -12.92 -1.04
N GLY A 145 -8.21 -13.32 -1.44
CA GLY A 145 -8.02 -14.35 -2.47
C GLY A 145 -8.58 -15.71 -2.04
N LEU A 146 -8.45 -16.08 -0.76
CA LEU A 146 -9.04 -17.29 -0.20
C LEU A 146 -10.57 -17.22 -0.20
N GLU A 147 -11.14 -16.06 0.13
CA GLU A 147 -12.59 -15.86 0.19
C GLU A 147 -13.24 -15.76 -1.21
N SER A 148 -12.47 -15.37 -2.23
CA SER A 148 -12.94 -15.16 -3.59
C SER A 148 -13.37 -16.45 -4.31
N ASP A 149 -14.31 -16.32 -5.25
CA ASP A 149 -14.74 -17.41 -6.14
C ASP A 149 -14.08 -17.24 -7.51
N LEU A 150 -13.05 -18.06 -7.77
CA LEU A 150 -12.32 -18.00 -9.04
C LEU A 150 -13.22 -18.28 -10.26
N GLN A 151 -14.24 -19.14 -10.12
CA GLN A 151 -15.12 -19.46 -11.24
C GLN A 151 -16.00 -18.27 -11.59
N GLU A 152 -16.57 -17.60 -10.58
CA GLU A 152 -17.36 -16.39 -10.80
C GLU A 152 -16.48 -15.24 -11.29
N LEU A 153 -15.25 -15.09 -10.77
CA LEU A 153 -14.27 -14.10 -11.24
C LEU A 153 -13.96 -14.27 -12.74
N ILE A 154 -13.73 -15.51 -13.19
CA ILE A 154 -13.51 -15.82 -14.61
C ILE A 154 -14.78 -15.50 -15.42
N ARG A 155 -15.95 -15.84 -14.88
CA ARG A 155 -17.24 -15.61 -15.54
C ARG A 155 -17.52 -14.12 -15.77
N VAL A 156 -17.18 -13.27 -14.80
CA VAL A 156 -17.33 -11.81 -14.91
C VAL A 156 -16.10 -11.10 -15.47
N GLY A 157 -15.06 -11.86 -15.83
CA GLY A 157 -13.79 -11.34 -16.34
C GLY A 157 -13.91 -10.38 -17.52
N PRO A 158 -14.73 -10.65 -18.55
CA PRO A 158 -14.94 -9.70 -19.65
C PRO A 158 -15.52 -8.35 -19.18
N GLN A 159 -16.42 -8.38 -18.21
CA GLN A 159 -17.00 -7.18 -17.62
C GLN A 159 -15.96 -6.43 -16.79
N ALA A 160 -15.20 -7.14 -15.95
CA ALA A 160 -14.10 -6.58 -15.17
C ALA A 160 -13.04 -5.90 -16.05
N ALA A 161 -12.67 -6.52 -17.18
CA ALA A 161 -11.71 -5.94 -18.12
C ALA A 161 -12.22 -4.64 -18.76
N VAL A 162 -13.50 -4.57 -19.14
CA VAL A 162 -14.08 -3.33 -19.67
C VAL A 162 -14.14 -2.25 -18.58
N VAL A 163 -14.55 -2.62 -17.36
CA VAL A 163 -14.57 -1.69 -16.22
C VAL A 163 -13.18 -1.13 -15.93
N ALA A 164 -12.14 -1.97 -15.96
CA ALA A 164 -10.75 -1.55 -15.74
C ALA A 164 -10.27 -0.59 -16.85
N VAL A 165 -10.43 -0.97 -18.12
CA VAL A 165 -9.99 -0.13 -19.24
C VAL A 165 -10.71 1.22 -19.25
N VAL A 166 -12.04 1.23 -19.07
CA VAL A 166 -12.80 2.48 -18.98
C VAL A 166 -12.39 3.26 -17.71
N GLY A 167 -12.13 2.55 -16.62
CA GLY A 167 -11.70 3.12 -15.34
C GLY A 167 -10.30 3.68 -15.33
N VAL A 168 -9.45 3.33 -16.29
CA VAL A 168 -8.17 4.00 -16.53
C VAL A 168 -8.37 5.15 -17.51
N VAL A 169 -8.95 4.87 -18.68
CA VAL A 169 -9.01 5.82 -19.81
C VAL A 169 -9.84 7.06 -19.47
N VAL A 170 -11.03 6.90 -18.88
CA VAL A 170 -11.94 8.02 -18.62
C VAL A 170 -11.35 9.02 -17.62
N PRO A 171 -10.96 8.63 -16.38
CA PRO A 171 -10.39 9.59 -15.45
C PRO A 171 -9.04 10.14 -15.93
N PHE A 172 -8.20 9.33 -16.59
CA PHE A 172 -6.94 9.80 -17.17
C PHE A 172 -7.16 10.92 -18.20
N ALA A 173 -8.02 10.67 -19.19
CA ALA A 173 -8.28 11.60 -20.27
C ALA A 173 -8.99 12.86 -19.76
N ALA A 174 -10.00 12.70 -18.92
CA ALA A 174 -10.75 13.83 -18.35
C ALA A 174 -9.88 14.70 -17.44
N GLY A 175 -9.06 14.09 -16.58
CA GLY A 175 -8.15 14.79 -15.70
C GLY A 175 -7.08 15.54 -16.47
N THR A 176 -6.38 14.85 -17.39
CA THR A 176 -5.33 15.45 -18.22
C THR A 176 -5.87 16.58 -19.08
N ALA A 177 -6.96 16.35 -19.81
CA ALA A 177 -7.54 17.36 -20.70
C ALA A 177 -8.07 18.55 -19.90
N GLY A 178 -8.75 18.33 -18.78
CA GLY A 178 -9.26 19.43 -17.97
C GLY A 178 -8.14 20.28 -17.35
N LEU A 179 -7.06 19.67 -16.87
CA LEU A 179 -5.89 20.41 -16.39
C LEU A 179 -5.25 21.28 -17.48
N ILE A 180 -5.14 20.76 -18.71
CA ILE A 180 -4.57 21.52 -19.85
C ILE A 180 -5.51 22.65 -20.27
N TYR A 181 -6.77 22.34 -20.57
CA TYR A 181 -7.67 23.28 -21.23
C TYR A 181 -8.40 24.23 -20.28
N LEU A 182 -8.67 23.81 -19.03
CA LEU A 182 -9.38 24.65 -18.04
C LEU A 182 -8.41 25.43 -17.15
N PHE A 183 -7.26 24.83 -16.80
CA PHE A 183 -6.31 25.39 -15.84
C PHE A 183 -4.99 25.82 -16.47
N GLY A 184 -4.75 25.53 -17.76
CA GLY A 184 -3.51 25.91 -18.46
C GLY A 184 -2.27 25.18 -17.96
N ILE A 185 -2.43 24.04 -17.27
CA ILE A 185 -1.31 23.26 -16.74
C ILE A 185 -0.50 22.67 -17.90
N PRO A 186 0.85 22.73 -17.86
CA PRO A 186 1.68 22.13 -18.89
C PRO A 186 1.42 20.62 -19.06
N VAL A 187 1.64 20.13 -20.27
CA VAL A 187 1.26 18.76 -20.69
C VAL A 187 1.82 17.69 -19.75
N VAL A 188 3.09 17.76 -19.37
CA VAL A 188 3.74 16.74 -18.54
C VAL A 188 3.12 16.67 -17.13
N PRO A 189 3.06 17.75 -16.33
CA PRO A 189 2.37 17.74 -15.04
C PRO A 189 0.89 17.33 -15.14
N ALA A 190 0.18 17.74 -16.20
CA ALA A 190 -1.21 17.35 -16.41
C ALA A 190 -1.36 15.84 -16.64
N ILE A 191 -0.45 15.23 -17.41
CA ILE A 191 -0.39 13.79 -17.62
C ILE A 191 -0.08 13.04 -16.32
N PHE A 192 0.84 13.55 -15.47
CA PHE A 192 1.12 12.95 -14.16
C PHE A 192 -0.10 12.99 -13.24
N ALA A 193 -0.75 14.15 -13.13
CA ALA A 193 -1.95 14.28 -12.31
C ALA A 193 -3.14 13.47 -12.86
N GLY A 194 -3.29 13.39 -14.19
CA GLY A 194 -4.26 12.53 -14.84
C GLY A 194 -3.99 11.04 -14.57
N ALA A 195 -2.73 10.62 -14.61
CA ALA A 195 -2.30 9.27 -14.28
C ALA A 195 -2.58 8.88 -12.83
N ALA A 196 -2.41 9.82 -11.89
CA ALA A 196 -2.74 9.58 -10.49
C ALA A 196 -4.24 9.27 -10.25
N LEU A 197 -5.12 9.60 -11.20
CA LEU A 197 -6.56 9.31 -11.10
C LEU A 197 -6.93 7.87 -11.52
N THR A 198 -6.00 7.08 -12.07
CA THR A 198 -6.33 5.80 -12.71
C THR A 198 -6.38 4.63 -11.74
N ALA A 199 -5.39 4.51 -10.86
CA ALA A 199 -5.19 3.32 -10.03
C ALA A 199 -6.18 3.28 -8.85
N THR A 200 -6.92 2.18 -8.72
CA THR A 200 -7.90 1.97 -7.64
C THR A 200 -7.23 1.25 -6.48
N SER A 201 -7.48 1.65 -5.22
CA SER A 201 -6.99 0.88 -4.06
C SER A 201 -7.84 -0.37 -3.82
N ILE A 202 -7.35 -1.51 -4.31
CA ILE A 202 -8.00 -2.81 -4.10
C ILE A 202 -8.16 -3.15 -2.62
N GLY A 203 -7.14 -2.87 -1.80
CA GLY A 203 -7.14 -3.21 -0.36
C GLY A 203 -8.28 -2.54 0.42
N ILE A 204 -8.51 -1.25 0.20
CA ILE A 204 -9.60 -0.51 0.87
C ILE A 204 -10.96 -1.08 0.43
N THR A 205 -11.20 -1.14 -0.87
CA THR A 205 -12.50 -1.59 -1.40
C THR A 205 -12.81 -3.01 -1.00
N ALA A 206 -11.83 -3.91 -1.12
CA ALA A 206 -12.03 -5.32 -0.79
C ALA A 206 -12.31 -5.52 0.71
N LYS A 207 -11.62 -4.79 1.59
CA LYS A 207 -11.90 -4.83 3.03
C LYS A 207 -13.33 -4.37 3.33
N VAL A 208 -13.78 -3.27 2.72
CA VAL A 208 -15.16 -2.78 2.89
C VAL A 208 -16.17 -3.79 2.37
N LEU A 209 -15.94 -4.39 1.19
CA LEU A 209 -16.81 -5.42 0.61
C LEU A 209 -16.91 -6.67 1.50
N ALA A 210 -15.80 -7.10 2.09
CA ALA A 210 -15.75 -8.21 3.03
C ALA A 210 -16.55 -7.88 4.31
N GLU A 211 -16.33 -6.70 4.89
CA GLU A 211 -17.04 -6.24 6.11
C GLU A 211 -18.56 -6.15 5.93
N ILE A 212 -19.04 -5.80 4.73
CA ILE A 212 -20.49 -5.75 4.42
C ILE A 212 -21.02 -7.07 3.81
N GLY A 213 -20.21 -8.12 3.71
CA GLY A 213 -20.62 -9.44 3.20
C GLY A 213 -20.95 -9.47 1.71
N ARG A 214 -20.38 -8.57 0.91
CA ARG A 214 -20.62 -8.44 -0.54
C ARG A 214 -19.42 -8.83 -1.41
N LEU A 215 -18.33 -9.34 -0.84
CA LEU A 215 -17.13 -9.72 -1.58
C LEU A 215 -17.39 -10.77 -2.68
N SER A 216 -18.18 -11.79 -2.38
CA SER A 216 -18.54 -12.87 -3.32
C SER A 216 -19.75 -12.56 -4.22
N SER A 217 -20.31 -11.35 -4.14
CA SER A 217 -21.38 -10.91 -5.05
C SER A 217 -20.83 -10.69 -6.47
N LYS A 218 -21.71 -10.65 -7.49
CA LYS A 218 -21.28 -10.38 -8.87
C LYS A 218 -20.62 -9.00 -8.99
N GLU A 219 -21.18 -8.00 -8.33
CA GLU A 219 -20.63 -6.66 -8.23
C GLU A 219 -19.25 -6.70 -7.58
N GLY A 220 -19.13 -7.41 -6.44
CA GLY A 220 -17.86 -7.60 -5.74
C GLY A 220 -16.80 -8.24 -6.64
N GLN A 221 -17.13 -9.35 -7.32
CA GLN A 221 -16.20 -10.03 -8.22
C GLN A 221 -15.79 -9.15 -9.43
N ILE A 222 -16.71 -8.35 -9.98
CA ILE A 222 -16.35 -7.37 -11.04
C ILE A 222 -15.41 -6.31 -10.49
N ILE A 223 -15.69 -5.76 -9.31
CA ILE A 223 -14.85 -4.73 -8.67
C ILE A 223 -13.45 -5.27 -8.39
N ILE A 224 -13.34 -6.46 -7.76
CA ILE A 224 -12.05 -7.09 -7.45
C ILE A 224 -11.28 -7.42 -8.73
N GLY A 225 -11.93 -8.04 -9.71
CA GLY A 225 -11.30 -8.35 -10.99
C GLY A 225 -10.85 -7.10 -11.75
N ALA A 226 -11.65 -6.04 -11.72
CA ALA A 226 -11.30 -4.78 -12.37
C ALA A 226 -10.15 -4.08 -11.63
N ALA A 227 -10.14 -4.11 -10.29
CA ALA A 227 -9.07 -3.53 -9.48
C ALA A 227 -7.72 -4.22 -9.73
N VAL A 228 -7.70 -5.55 -9.84
CA VAL A 228 -6.49 -6.31 -10.21
C VAL A 228 -5.96 -5.89 -11.59
N LEU A 229 -6.85 -5.73 -12.57
CA LEU A 229 -6.45 -5.27 -13.90
C LEU A 229 -6.03 -3.79 -13.90
N ASP A 230 -6.67 -2.95 -13.08
CA ASP A 230 -6.31 -1.55 -12.87
C ASP A 230 -4.88 -1.41 -12.34
N ASP A 231 -4.40 -2.28 -11.45
CA ASP A 231 -3.02 -2.23 -10.94
C ASP A 231 -2.00 -2.52 -12.05
N VAL A 232 -2.28 -3.53 -12.88
CA VAL A 232 -1.47 -3.84 -14.06
C VAL A 232 -1.43 -2.67 -15.04
N LEU A 233 -2.59 -2.04 -15.30
CA LEU A 233 -2.67 -0.87 -16.15
C LEU A 233 -1.99 0.35 -15.50
N GLY A 234 -2.07 0.47 -14.17
CA GLY A 234 -1.47 1.54 -13.38
C GLY A 234 0.04 1.58 -13.51
N ILE A 235 0.72 0.44 -13.38
CA ILE A 235 2.18 0.39 -13.57
C ILE A 235 2.59 0.70 -15.02
N ILE A 236 1.78 0.26 -16.00
CA ILE A 236 2.03 0.60 -17.41
C ILE A 236 1.94 2.12 -17.60
N VAL A 237 0.89 2.74 -17.05
CA VAL A 237 0.72 4.20 -17.10
C VAL A 237 1.92 4.88 -16.41
N LEU A 238 2.33 4.41 -15.23
CA LEU A 238 3.50 4.94 -14.52
C LEU A 238 4.78 4.86 -15.34
N ALA A 239 5.06 3.71 -15.95
CA ALA A 239 6.24 3.52 -16.80
C ALA A 239 6.24 4.47 -18.01
N VAL A 240 5.07 4.65 -18.65
CA VAL A 240 4.90 5.59 -19.78
C VAL A 240 5.14 7.03 -19.34
N VAL A 241 4.50 7.44 -18.24
CA VAL A 241 4.58 8.82 -17.72
C VAL A 241 6.00 9.15 -17.25
N ALA A 242 6.65 8.23 -16.53
CA ALA A 242 8.03 8.39 -16.09
C ALA A 242 9.03 8.43 -17.27
N SER A 243 8.82 7.59 -18.29
CA SER A 243 9.61 7.64 -19.53
C SER A 243 9.46 8.98 -20.23
N LEU A 244 8.21 9.44 -20.40
CA LEU A 244 7.91 10.74 -21.03
C LEU A 244 8.57 11.90 -20.27
N ALA A 245 8.57 11.86 -18.94
CA ALA A 245 9.21 12.88 -18.11
C ALA A 245 10.73 12.95 -18.30
N LYS A 246 11.37 11.79 -18.49
CA LYS A 246 12.83 11.68 -18.53
C LYS A 246 13.41 11.85 -19.94
N THR A 247 12.80 11.23 -20.94
CA THR A 247 13.33 11.16 -22.31
C THR A 247 12.47 11.90 -23.34
N GLY A 248 11.25 12.30 -22.99
CA GLY A 248 10.28 12.86 -23.94
C GLY A 248 9.70 11.83 -24.92
N GLU A 249 10.05 10.55 -24.78
CA GLU A 249 9.62 9.47 -25.67
C GLU A 249 8.93 8.34 -24.90
N ILE A 250 7.96 7.69 -25.55
CA ILE A 250 7.27 6.51 -25.02
C ILE A 250 7.94 5.25 -25.58
N VAL A 251 8.55 4.46 -24.69
CA VAL A 251 9.17 3.18 -25.06
C VAL A 251 8.11 2.07 -25.08
N ILE A 252 7.50 1.86 -26.26
CA ILE A 252 6.41 0.89 -26.47
C ILE A 252 6.81 -0.54 -26.07
N SER A 253 8.10 -0.92 -26.22
CA SER A 253 8.58 -2.26 -25.85
C SER A 253 8.41 -2.56 -24.35
N ASN A 254 8.58 -1.55 -23.48
CA ASN A 254 8.43 -1.72 -22.04
C ASN A 254 6.97 -1.94 -21.66
N VAL A 255 6.06 -1.20 -22.31
CA VAL A 255 4.60 -1.36 -22.11
C VAL A 255 4.15 -2.76 -22.51
N ILE A 256 4.55 -3.23 -23.69
CA ILE A 256 4.20 -4.58 -24.16
C ILE A 256 4.78 -5.64 -23.22
N TYR A 257 6.03 -5.47 -22.78
CA TYR A 257 6.66 -6.39 -21.83
C TYR A 257 5.87 -6.48 -20.51
N LEU A 258 5.43 -5.34 -19.94
CA LEU A 258 4.64 -5.33 -18.69
C LEU A 258 3.26 -5.98 -18.87
N ILE A 259 2.54 -5.70 -19.97
CA ILE A 259 1.24 -6.32 -20.25
C ILE A 259 1.38 -7.85 -20.34
N ILE A 260 2.35 -8.32 -21.11
CA ILE A 260 2.58 -9.76 -21.30
C ILE A 260 3.00 -10.39 -19.97
N SER A 261 3.93 -9.77 -19.24
CA SER A 261 4.43 -10.29 -17.96
C SER A 261 3.31 -10.39 -16.92
N ALA A 262 2.46 -9.36 -16.80
CA ALA A 262 1.29 -9.37 -15.93
C ALA A 262 0.27 -10.45 -16.30
N SER A 263 -0.05 -10.56 -17.58
CA SER A 263 -1.02 -11.55 -18.07
C SER A 263 -0.51 -12.97 -17.87
N VAL A 264 0.76 -13.21 -18.22
CA VAL A 264 1.42 -14.52 -18.05
C VAL A 264 1.54 -14.85 -16.56
N PHE A 265 1.85 -13.89 -15.70
CA PHE A 265 1.93 -14.11 -14.27
C PHE A 265 0.58 -14.46 -13.66
N LEU A 266 -0.47 -13.68 -13.92
CA LEU A 266 -1.78 -13.92 -13.31
C LEU A 266 -2.38 -15.24 -13.80
N VAL A 267 -2.45 -15.43 -15.12
CA VAL A 267 -2.99 -16.67 -15.71
C VAL A 267 -2.11 -17.86 -15.36
N GLY A 268 -0.79 -17.70 -15.45
CA GLY A 268 0.19 -18.72 -15.12
C GLY A 268 0.10 -19.15 -13.66
N SER A 269 -0.01 -18.22 -12.72
CA SER A 269 -0.11 -18.52 -11.28
C SER A 269 -1.37 -19.34 -10.97
N ILE A 270 -2.50 -19.00 -11.58
CA ILE A 270 -3.75 -19.74 -11.44
C ILE A 270 -3.63 -21.16 -12.05
N LEU A 271 -3.09 -21.27 -13.27
CA LEU A 271 -2.92 -22.57 -13.94
C LEU A 271 -1.94 -23.49 -13.21
N ILE A 272 -0.79 -22.94 -12.80
CA ILE A 272 0.21 -23.64 -12.00
C ILE A 272 -0.41 -24.03 -10.65
N GLY A 273 -1.17 -23.12 -10.04
CA GLY A 273 -1.83 -23.36 -8.78
C GLY A 273 -2.80 -24.53 -8.80
N ARG A 274 -3.59 -24.69 -9.87
CA ARG A 274 -4.44 -25.87 -10.06
C ARG A 274 -3.65 -27.18 -10.10
N PHE A 275 -2.43 -27.15 -10.63
CA PHE A 275 -1.52 -28.30 -10.60
C PHE A 275 -0.87 -28.50 -9.23
N LEU A 276 -0.51 -27.41 -8.54
CA LEU A 276 0.18 -27.43 -7.25
C LEU A 276 -0.75 -27.71 -6.06
N GLY A 277 -2.05 -27.43 -6.16
CA GLY A 277 -3.02 -27.63 -5.08
C GLY A 277 -3.00 -29.03 -4.45
N PRO A 278 -3.06 -30.13 -5.24
CA PRO A 278 -2.94 -31.48 -4.71
C PRO A 278 -1.60 -31.74 -4.00
N TYR A 279 -0.50 -31.20 -4.52
CA TYR A 279 0.82 -31.33 -3.88
C TYR A 279 0.89 -30.54 -2.57
N PHE A 280 0.32 -29.35 -2.53
CA PHE A 280 0.19 -28.54 -1.32
C PHE A 280 -0.56 -29.33 -0.24
N VAL A 281 -1.74 -29.86 -0.57
CA VAL A 281 -2.55 -30.64 0.38
C VAL A 281 -1.82 -31.91 0.84
N ALA A 282 -1.15 -32.62 -0.08
CA ALA A 282 -0.36 -33.79 0.27
C ALA A 282 0.81 -33.46 1.20
N LEU A 283 1.52 -32.35 0.95
CA LEU A 283 2.60 -31.87 1.79
C LEU A 283 2.10 -31.51 3.19
N VAL A 284 1.02 -30.72 3.28
CA VAL A 284 0.39 -30.32 4.54
C VAL A 284 -0.04 -31.52 5.36
N ASN A 285 -0.66 -32.52 4.74
CA ASN A 285 -1.14 -33.72 5.43
C ASN A 285 -0.01 -34.64 5.95
N GLN A 286 1.20 -34.55 5.39
CA GLN A 286 2.35 -35.35 5.83
C GLN A 286 3.17 -34.68 6.93
N MET A 287 3.02 -33.36 7.12
CA MET A 287 3.72 -32.65 8.17
C MET A 287 3.14 -32.99 9.55
N LYS A 288 4.01 -32.92 10.57
CA LYS A 288 3.69 -33.19 11.98
C LYS A 288 4.03 -32.00 12.89
N THR A 289 4.48 -30.90 12.29
CA THR A 289 4.92 -29.69 12.98
C THR A 289 3.75 -28.74 13.20
N ARG A 290 3.88 -27.83 14.17
CA ARG A 290 2.87 -26.78 14.40
C ARG A 290 2.82 -25.82 13.20
N GLY A 291 1.63 -25.28 12.93
CA GLY A 291 1.42 -24.30 11.86
C GLY A 291 1.55 -24.87 10.45
N GLN A 292 1.43 -26.19 10.27
CA GLN A 292 1.62 -26.85 8.98
C GLN A 292 0.73 -26.33 7.85
N LEU A 293 -0.51 -25.92 8.13
CA LEU A 293 -1.40 -25.37 7.10
C LEU A 293 -1.05 -23.90 6.83
N LEU A 294 -1.11 -23.06 7.87
CA LEU A 294 -0.86 -21.62 7.76
C LEU A 294 0.55 -21.31 7.22
N LEU A 295 1.61 -21.87 7.78
CA LEU A 295 2.98 -21.53 7.36
C LEU A 295 3.26 -21.99 5.93
N THR A 296 2.76 -23.15 5.50
CA THR A 296 2.93 -23.60 4.11
C THR A 296 2.15 -22.72 3.16
N ALA A 297 0.96 -22.28 3.54
CA ALA A 297 0.18 -21.32 2.76
C ALA A 297 0.89 -19.98 2.65
N LEU A 298 1.45 -19.45 3.75
CA LEU A 298 2.23 -18.21 3.74
C LEU A 298 3.52 -18.33 2.94
N ILE A 299 4.23 -19.47 3.00
CA ILE A 299 5.38 -19.73 2.13
C ILE A 299 4.97 -19.62 0.65
N PHE A 300 3.84 -20.22 0.28
CA PHE A 300 3.33 -20.15 -1.09
C PHE A 300 2.94 -18.71 -1.48
N ALA A 301 2.22 -17.99 -0.60
CA ALA A 301 1.84 -16.61 -0.81
C ALA A 301 3.04 -15.67 -0.96
N PHE A 302 4.03 -15.78 -0.09
CA PHE A 302 5.24 -14.97 -0.15
C PHE A 302 6.11 -15.33 -1.37
N LEU A 303 6.16 -16.60 -1.78
CA LEU A 303 6.86 -16.99 -3.00
C LEU A 303 6.21 -16.35 -4.24
N LEU A 304 4.88 -16.41 -4.37
CA LEU A 304 4.19 -15.75 -5.48
C LEU A 304 4.28 -14.22 -5.42
N SER A 305 4.22 -13.63 -4.23
CA SER A 305 4.42 -12.19 -4.01
C SER A 305 5.84 -11.75 -4.41
N TYR A 306 6.85 -12.53 -4.06
CA TYR A 306 8.24 -12.31 -4.48
C TYR A 306 8.39 -12.43 -6.00
N VAL A 307 7.79 -13.45 -6.63
CA VAL A 307 7.83 -13.61 -8.09
C VAL A 307 7.16 -12.41 -8.76
N ALA A 308 6.00 -11.94 -8.26
CA ALA A 308 5.32 -10.74 -8.75
C ALA A 308 6.26 -9.52 -8.70
N ALA A 309 6.85 -9.24 -7.54
CA ALA A 309 7.79 -8.15 -7.36
C ALA A 309 9.03 -8.26 -8.29
N ALA A 310 9.58 -9.47 -8.46
CA ALA A 310 10.75 -9.72 -9.30
C ALA A 310 10.50 -9.44 -10.79
N ILE A 311 9.25 -9.59 -11.25
CA ILE A 311 8.84 -9.23 -12.62
C ILE A 311 8.24 -7.81 -12.71
N GLN A 312 8.45 -6.99 -11.67
CA GLN A 312 7.98 -5.61 -11.56
C GLN A 312 6.47 -5.45 -11.39
N LEU A 313 5.72 -6.47 -10.96
CA LEU A 313 4.34 -6.28 -10.52
C LEU A 313 4.29 -5.99 -9.02
N GLU A 314 3.13 -5.56 -8.53
CA GLU A 314 2.96 -5.37 -7.09
C GLU A 314 2.92 -6.71 -6.34
N ALA A 315 3.57 -6.76 -5.19
CA ALA A 315 3.64 -7.97 -4.36
C ALA A 315 2.25 -8.48 -3.96
N ILE A 316 1.31 -7.57 -3.72
CA ILE A 316 -0.08 -7.85 -3.32
C ILE A 316 -0.83 -8.69 -4.37
N LEU A 317 -0.48 -8.56 -5.65
CA LEU A 317 -1.07 -9.36 -6.73
C LEU A 317 -0.68 -10.84 -6.61
N GLY A 318 0.57 -11.11 -6.22
CA GLY A 318 1.04 -12.48 -5.98
C GLY A 318 0.38 -13.12 -4.77
N ALA A 319 0.14 -12.32 -3.71
CA ALA A 319 -0.59 -12.76 -2.53
C ALA A 319 -2.06 -13.11 -2.88
N PHE A 320 -2.73 -12.24 -3.62
CA PHE A 320 -4.10 -12.49 -4.11
C PHE A 320 -4.18 -13.75 -4.98
N ALA A 321 -3.25 -13.92 -5.93
CA ALA A 321 -3.19 -15.11 -6.77
C ALA A 321 -2.97 -16.39 -5.94
N ALA A 322 -2.11 -16.34 -4.91
CA ALA A 322 -1.92 -17.46 -4.00
C ALA A 322 -3.20 -17.83 -3.25
N GLY A 323 -3.95 -16.83 -2.79
CA GLY A 323 -5.24 -17.02 -2.14
C GLY A 323 -6.23 -17.72 -3.07
N LEU A 324 -6.39 -17.22 -4.30
CA LEU A 324 -7.29 -17.83 -5.31
C LEU A 324 -6.95 -19.30 -5.60
N VAL A 325 -5.66 -19.61 -5.67
CA VAL A 325 -5.20 -20.98 -5.90
C VAL A 325 -5.54 -21.90 -4.73
N LEU A 326 -5.30 -21.45 -3.51
CA LEU A 326 -5.57 -22.24 -2.31
C LEU A 326 -7.07 -22.31 -1.97
N ALA A 327 -7.86 -21.36 -2.46
CA ALA A 327 -9.32 -21.36 -2.37
C ALA A 327 -9.97 -22.57 -3.08
N GLU A 328 -9.31 -23.15 -4.09
CA GLU A 328 -9.81 -24.35 -4.78
C GLU A 328 -9.55 -25.66 -4.01
N THR A 329 -8.80 -25.61 -2.90
CA THR A 329 -8.44 -26.80 -2.12
C THR A 329 -9.49 -27.13 -1.05
N ASP A 330 -9.53 -28.38 -0.63
CA ASP A 330 -10.36 -28.87 0.49
C ASP A 330 -9.92 -28.28 1.85
N LYS A 331 -8.77 -27.60 1.92
CA LYS A 331 -8.23 -26.94 3.10
C LYS A 331 -8.61 -25.46 3.23
N ARG A 332 -9.34 -24.90 2.25
CA ARG A 332 -9.72 -23.48 2.20
C ARG A 332 -10.25 -22.95 3.53
N ARG A 333 -11.30 -23.58 4.08
CA ARG A 333 -11.96 -23.10 5.31
C ARG A 333 -11.04 -23.12 6.53
N ASP A 334 -10.31 -24.22 6.73
CA ASP A 334 -9.35 -24.35 7.83
C ASP A 334 -8.23 -23.30 7.73
N LEU A 335 -7.88 -22.92 6.51
CA LEU A 335 -6.86 -21.92 6.23
C LEU A 335 -7.40 -20.50 6.44
N GLU A 336 -8.60 -20.18 5.95
CA GLU A 336 -9.30 -18.92 6.22
C GLU A 336 -9.36 -18.66 7.75
N GLU A 337 -9.84 -19.63 8.53
CA GLU A 337 -9.93 -19.51 9.99
C GLU A 337 -8.56 -19.30 10.67
N GLN A 338 -7.46 -19.81 10.08
CA GLN A 338 -6.10 -19.63 10.60
C GLN A 338 -5.43 -18.33 10.14
N VAL A 339 -5.86 -17.75 9.02
CA VAL A 339 -5.31 -16.50 8.48
C VAL A 339 -5.92 -15.29 9.20
N ILE A 340 -7.20 -15.35 9.59
CA ILE A 340 -7.90 -14.25 10.27
C ILE A 340 -7.09 -13.67 11.45
N PRO A 341 -6.56 -14.47 12.41
CA PRO A 341 -5.79 -13.91 13.53
C PRO A 341 -4.47 -13.22 13.09
N VAL A 342 -3.89 -13.64 11.96
CA VAL A 342 -2.69 -13.00 11.41
C VAL A 342 -3.07 -11.68 10.74
N ALA A 343 -4.17 -11.67 9.99
CA ALA A 343 -4.74 -10.48 9.38
C ALA A 343 -5.13 -9.44 10.44
N ASP A 344 -5.78 -9.86 11.53
CA ASP A 344 -6.17 -9.00 12.65
C ASP A 344 -4.98 -8.30 13.34
N ILE A 345 -3.77 -8.84 13.20
CA ILE A 345 -2.54 -8.24 13.72
C ILE A 345 -1.91 -7.31 12.66
N LEU A 346 -1.78 -7.76 11.41
CA LEU A 346 -0.98 -7.05 10.41
C LEU A 346 -1.78 -6.01 9.60
N VAL A 347 -3.04 -6.28 9.27
CA VAL A 347 -3.88 -5.39 8.44
C VAL A 347 -4.09 -4.02 9.08
N PRO A 348 -4.32 -3.88 10.40
CA PRO A 348 -4.41 -2.56 11.03
C PRO A 348 -3.15 -1.71 10.87
N ILE A 349 -1.96 -2.33 10.81
CA ILE A 349 -0.69 -1.63 10.60
C ILE A 349 -0.71 -0.91 9.25
N PHE A 350 -1.27 -1.55 8.22
CA PHE A 350 -1.43 -0.95 6.90
C PHE A 350 -2.33 0.28 6.94
N PHE A 351 -3.59 0.13 7.36
CA PHE A 351 -4.55 1.24 7.30
C PHE A 351 -4.18 2.42 8.21
N VAL A 352 -3.68 2.15 9.41
CA VAL A 352 -3.21 3.22 10.29
C VAL A 352 -1.96 3.91 9.72
N THR A 353 -1.03 3.17 9.10
CA THR A 353 0.15 3.77 8.44
C THR A 353 -0.26 4.63 7.24
N VAL A 354 -1.21 4.19 6.42
CA VAL A 354 -1.77 4.98 5.32
C VAL A 354 -2.39 6.29 5.85
N GLY A 355 -3.17 6.21 6.93
CA GLY A 355 -3.70 7.38 7.61
C GLY A 355 -2.61 8.26 8.22
N ALA A 356 -1.56 7.68 8.79
CA ALA A 356 -0.51 8.45 9.47
C ALA A 356 0.40 9.21 8.51
N LYS A 357 0.59 8.68 7.28
CA LYS A 357 1.29 9.36 6.17
C LYS A 357 0.44 10.44 5.50
N THR A 358 -0.86 10.52 5.81
CA THR A 358 -1.77 11.52 5.25
C THR A 358 -1.55 12.87 5.94
N ASP A 359 -1.10 13.87 5.17
CA ASP A 359 -0.97 15.27 5.61
C ASP A 359 -2.19 16.11 5.22
N LEU A 360 -2.96 16.55 6.21
CA LEU A 360 -4.11 17.44 6.06
C LEU A 360 -3.71 18.92 6.07
N GLY A 361 -2.45 19.26 6.37
CA GLY A 361 -1.92 20.62 6.26
C GLY A 361 -2.06 21.18 4.85
N VAL A 362 -2.00 20.33 3.83
CA VAL A 362 -2.25 20.68 2.41
C VAL A 362 -3.69 21.18 2.16
N LEU A 363 -4.63 20.89 3.06
CA LEU A 363 -6.01 21.39 2.99
C LEU A 363 -6.16 22.83 3.51
N ASN A 364 -5.15 23.38 4.19
CA ASN A 364 -5.29 24.65 4.91
C ASN A 364 -5.36 25.86 3.95
N PRO A 365 -6.53 26.52 3.79
CA PRO A 365 -6.68 27.64 2.85
C PRO A 365 -5.99 28.93 3.34
N ALA A 366 -5.53 28.97 4.59
CA ALA A 366 -4.78 30.10 5.13
C ALA A 366 -3.40 30.22 4.46
N ILE A 367 -2.82 29.10 3.98
CA ILE A 367 -1.55 29.07 3.27
C ILE A 367 -1.81 29.44 1.79
N PRO A 368 -1.21 30.52 1.26
CA PRO A 368 -1.49 30.97 -0.11
C PRO A 368 -1.20 29.93 -1.19
N SER A 369 -0.13 29.14 -1.07
CA SER A 369 0.21 28.07 -2.02
C SER A 369 -0.84 26.95 -2.08
N ASN A 370 -1.52 26.69 -0.96
CA ASN A 370 -2.59 25.68 -0.89
C ASN A 370 -3.87 26.12 -1.59
N ARG A 371 -4.08 27.42 -1.83
CA ARG A 371 -5.33 27.91 -2.45
C ARG A 371 -5.48 27.47 -3.89
N GLU A 372 -4.39 27.54 -4.66
CA GLU A 372 -4.34 27.04 -6.03
C GLU A 372 -4.46 25.51 -6.04
N GLY A 373 -3.73 24.84 -5.15
CA GLY A 373 -3.83 23.38 -4.98
C GLY A 373 -5.24 22.91 -4.63
N LEU A 374 -5.99 23.65 -3.81
CA LEU A 374 -7.36 23.31 -3.41
C LEU A 374 -8.34 23.36 -4.59
N ILE A 375 -8.21 24.34 -5.48
CA ILE A 375 -9.05 24.44 -6.68
C ILE A 375 -8.76 23.24 -7.60
N LEU A 376 -7.48 22.94 -7.83
CA LEU A 376 -7.07 21.78 -8.62
C LEU A 376 -7.53 20.47 -7.96
N ALA A 377 -7.46 20.37 -6.64
CA ALA A 377 -7.89 19.19 -5.89
C ALA A 377 -9.39 18.95 -6.03
N ILE A 378 -10.23 19.99 -5.91
CA ILE A 378 -11.68 19.87 -6.11
C ILE A 378 -11.97 19.35 -7.51
N PHE A 379 -11.29 19.90 -8.53
CA PHE A 379 -11.42 19.40 -9.89
C PHE A 379 -11.01 17.92 -10.00
N LEU A 380 -9.84 17.55 -9.48
CA LEU A 380 -9.35 16.17 -9.52
C LEU A 380 -10.25 15.20 -8.76
N ILE A 381 -10.78 15.57 -7.60
CA ILE A 381 -11.73 14.76 -6.82
C ILE A 381 -13.02 14.52 -7.61
N VAL A 382 -13.58 15.58 -8.19
CA VAL A 382 -14.81 15.47 -9.00
C VAL A 382 -14.56 14.55 -10.20
N VAL A 383 -13.44 14.71 -10.89
CA VAL A 383 -13.07 13.85 -12.02
C VAL A 383 -12.80 12.41 -11.57
N ALA A 384 -12.13 12.19 -10.43
CA ALA A 384 -11.87 10.86 -9.89
C ALA A 384 -13.18 10.12 -9.59
N ILE A 385 -14.12 10.79 -8.91
CA ILE A 385 -15.40 10.22 -8.51
C ILE A 385 -16.27 9.98 -9.74
N ILE A 386 -16.53 11.01 -10.56
CA ILE A 386 -17.40 10.87 -11.74
C ILE A 386 -16.79 9.90 -12.74
N GLY A 387 -15.48 10.01 -12.98
CA GLY A 387 -14.76 9.15 -13.91
C GLY A 387 -14.87 7.67 -13.55
N LYS A 388 -14.83 7.32 -12.25
CA LYS A 388 -15.04 5.95 -11.79
C LYS A 388 -16.51 5.55 -11.71
N VAL A 389 -17.42 6.44 -11.32
CA VAL A 389 -18.86 6.14 -11.34
C VAL A 389 -19.33 5.78 -12.77
N VAL A 390 -18.80 6.46 -13.79
CA VAL A 390 -19.09 6.17 -15.20
C VAL A 390 -18.63 4.75 -15.61
N THR A 391 -17.60 4.18 -15.00
CA THR A 391 -17.12 2.84 -15.34
C THR A 391 -18.16 1.78 -15.00
N GLY A 392 -18.94 1.97 -13.94
CA GLY A 392 -20.05 1.09 -13.60
C GLY A 392 -21.10 1.00 -14.71
N LEU A 393 -21.28 2.08 -15.48
CA LEU A 393 -22.19 2.11 -16.63
C LEU A 393 -21.68 1.31 -17.84
N SER A 394 -20.38 1.04 -17.90
CA SER A 394 -19.76 0.24 -18.97
C SER A 394 -20.09 -1.26 -18.88
N VAL A 395 -20.67 -1.70 -17.75
CA VAL A 395 -21.05 -3.10 -17.53
C VAL A 395 -22.22 -3.49 -18.43
N PHE A 396 -21.97 -4.51 -19.25
CA PHE A 396 -22.89 -5.01 -20.26
C PHE A 396 -23.38 -6.43 -19.94
N GLY A 397 -24.57 -6.78 -20.43
CA GLY A 397 -25.09 -8.16 -20.41
C GLY A 397 -25.44 -8.72 -19.03
N GLN A 398 -25.52 -7.88 -17.98
CA GLN A 398 -25.88 -8.28 -16.61
C GLN A 398 -27.13 -7.50 -16.15
N PRO A 399 -28.35 -8.00 -16.43
CA PRO A 399 -29.59 -7.37 -15.95
C PRO A 399 -29.65 -7.38 -14.41
N GLY A 400 -30.12 -6.29 -13.82
CA GLY A 400 -30.27 -6.17 -12.36
C GLY A 400 -28.97 -5.92 -11.58
N ILE A 401 -27.82 -5.77 -12.27
CA ILE A 401 -26.55 -5.50 -11.60
C ILE A 401 -26.50 -4.07 -11.06
N ASN A 402 -26.00 -3.90 -9.84
CA ASN A 402 -25.85 -2.58 -9.25
C ASN A 402 -24.61 -1.87 -9.85
N ARG A 403 -24.83 -1.19 -10.97
CA ARG A 403 -23.78 -0.43 -11.69
C ARG A 403 -23.17 0.68 -10.85
N LEU A 404 -23.98 1.32 -9.99
CA LEU A 404 -23.49 2.37 -9.10
C LEU A 404 -22.52 1.77 -8.07
N ALA A 405 -22.82 0.59 -7.52
CA ALA A 405 -21.92 -0.09 -6.59
C ALA A 405 -20.56 -0.39 -7.23
N ILE A 406 -20.56 -0.84 -8.48
CA ILE A 406 -19.33 -1.10 -9.24
C ILE A 406 -18.53 0.20 -9.41
N GLY A 407 -19.15 1.28 -9.87
CA GLY A 407 -18.47 2.55 -10.04
C GLY A 407 -17.94 3.14 -8.72
N VAL A 408 -18.72 3.05 -7.64
CA VAL A 408 -18.34 3.53 -6.31
C VAL A 408 -17.22 2.68 -5.71
N GLY A 409 -17.26 1.36 -5.90
CA GLY A 409 -16.20 0.46 -5.46
C GLY A 409 -14.86 0.75 -6.13
N MET A 410 -14.86 1.39 -7.31
CA MET A 410 -13.65 1.79 -8.02
C MET A 410 -13.17 3.22 -7.69
N ILE A 411 -13.85 3.96 -6.80
CA ILE A 411 -13.46 5.33 -6.41
C ILE A 411 -12.16 5.43 -5.60
N PRO A 412 -11.92 4.62 -4.56
CA PRO A 412 -10.82 4.90 -3.65
C PRO A 412 -9.48 4.79 -4.38
N ARG A 413 -8.57 5.69 -4.03
CA ARG A 413 -7.18 5.68 -4.47
C ARG A 413 -6.30 5.19 -3.33
N GLY A 414 -5.06 4.85 -3.62
CA GLY A 414 -4.17 4.25 -2.62
C GLY A 414 -2.73 4.64 -2.82
N GLU A 415 -1.83 3.76 -2.39
CA GLU A 415 -0.39 3.97 -2.50
C GLU A 415 0.05 4.34 -3.92
N VAL A 416 -0.54 3.73 -4.95
CA VAL A 416 -0.17 3.99 -6.35
C VAL A 416 -0.38 5.45 -6.74
N GLY A 417 -1.45 6.09 -6.27
CA GLY A 417 -1.70 7.52 -6.50
C GLY A 417 -0.63 8.41 -5.85
N LEU A 418 -0.14 8.00 -4.67
CA LEU A 418 0.97 8.68 -3.98
C LEU A 418 2.32 8.41 -4.68
N VAL A 419 2.52 7.24 -5.28
CA VAL A 419 3.69 6.95 -6.12
C VAL A 419 3.76 7.90 -7.31
N PHE A 420 2.63 8.15 -7.99
CA PHE A 420 2.59 9.15 -9.07
C PHE A 420 2.95 10.55 -8.58
N ALA A 421 2.46 10.96 -7.41
CA ALA A 421 2.81 12.24 -6.79
C ALA A 421 4.31 12.31 -6.48
N GLY A 422 4.87 11.29 -5.83
CA GLY A 422 6.28 11.23 -5.46
C GLY A 422 7.23 11.20 -6.66
N VAL A 423 6.95 10.37 -7.67
CA VAL A 423 7.74 10.32 -8.91
C VAL A 423 7.65 11.64 -9.68
N GLY A 424 6.45 12.23 -9.74
CA GLY A 424 6.24 13.53 -10.38
C GLY A 424 6.98 14.67 -9.67
N SER A 425 7.02 14.66 -8.34
CA SER A 425 7.76 15.64 -7.53
C SER A 425 9.27 15.45 -7.67
N ALA A 426 9.77 14.21 -7.52
CA ALA A 426 11.20 13.89 -7.61
C ALA A 426 11.80 14.15 -9.01
N SER A 427 10.99 14.03 -10.07
CA SER A 427 11.40 14.40 -11.44
C SER A 427 11.33 15.89 -11.72
N GLY A 428 10.79 16.70 -10.80
CA GLY A 428 10.52 18.13 -10.99
C GLY A 428 9.36 18.41 -11.95
N ALA A 429 8.57 17.39 -12.31
CA ALA A 429 7.44 17.52 -13.22
C ALA A 429 6.22 18.16 -12.55
N LEU A 430 6.02 17.93 -11.25
CA LEU A 430 4.91 18.48 -10.47
C LEU A 430 5.32 19.74 -9.71
N THR A 431 4.42 20.71 -9.66
CA THR A 431 4.53 21.84 -8.73
C THR A 431 3.98 21.42 -7.36
N GLU A 432 4.40 22.11 -6.30
CA GLU A 432 3.86 21.88 -4.93
C GLU A 432 2.32 21.91 -4.91
N SER A 433 1.70 22.80 -5.68
CA SER A 433 0.23 22.91 -5.77
C SER A 433 -0.43 21.68 -6.43
N THR A 434 0.20 21.11 -7.46
CA THR A 434 -0.34 19.95 -8.19
C THR A 434 -0.11 18.67 -7.38
N GLU A 435 1.04 18.55 -6.73
CA GLU A 435 1.34 17.47 -5.80
C GLU A 435 0.34 17.46 -4.63
N ALA A 436 0.15 18.60 -3.98
CA ALA A 436 -0.86 18.77 -2.92
C ALA A 436 -2.27 18.40 -3.41
N ALA A 437 -2.63 18.75 -4.65
CA ALA A 437 -3.92 18.41 -5.24
C ALA A 437 -4.10 16.90 -5.46
N ILE A 438 -3.06 16.20 -5.91
CA ILE A 438 -3.08 14.73 -6.07
C ILE A 438 -3.21 14.07 -4.71
N ILE A 439 -2.38 14.46 -3.73
CA ILE A 439 -2.42 13.94 -2.37
C ILE A 439 -3.82 14.13 -1.77
N MET A 440 -4.37 15.34 -1.88
CA MET A 440 -5.72 15.64 -1.43
C MET A 440 -6.78 14.76 -2.11
N MET A 441 -6.67 14.55 -3.42
CA MET A 441 -7.58 13.66 -4.15
C MET A 441 -7.48 12.21 -3.65
N VAL A 442 -6.26 11.70 -3.43
CA VAL A 442 -6.06 10.35 -2.89
C VAL A 442 -6.71 10.23 -1.52
N ILE A 443 -6.46 11.17 -0.62
CA ILE A 443 -7.04 11.17 0.73
C ILE A 443 -8.57 11.21 0.65
N LEU A 444 -9.15 12.20 -0.05
CA LEU A 444 -10.60 12.37 -0.03
C LEU A 444 -11.34 11.18 -0.66
N THR A 445 -10.84 10.65 -1.77
CA THR A 445 -11.45 9.46 -2.40
C THR A 445 -11.36 8.21 -1.53
N THR A 446 -10.25 8.01 -0.82
CA THR A 446 -10.06 6.94 0.16
C THR A 446 -11.08 6.98 1.30
N PHE A 447 -11.32 8.16 1.87
CA PHE A 447 -12.22 8.29 3.03
C PHE A 447 -13.70 8.32 2.62
N ILE A 448 -14.02 8.80 1.41
CA ILE A 448 -15.39 8.88 0.91
C ILE A 448 -15.90 7.51 0.42
N ALA A 449 -15.04 6.64 -0.11
CA ALA A 449 -15.49 5.39 -0.70
C ALA A 449 -16.17 4.41 0.28
N PRO A 450 -15.63 4.13 1.50
CA PRO A 450 -16.25 3.19 2.44
C PRO A 450 -17.73 3.52 2.77
N PRO A 451 -18.09 4.76 3.18
CA PRO A 451 -19.49 5.09 3.46
C PRO A 451 -20.37 5.06 2.20
N LEU A 452 -19.88 5.54 1.05
CA LEU A 452 -20.65 5.50 -0.19
C LEU A 452 -20.95 4.06 -0.63
N LEU A 453 -19.95 3.17 -0.56
CA LEU A 453 -20.11 1.78 -0.97
C LEU A 453 -21.15 1.08 -0.10
N ARG A 454 -21.11 1.31 1.22
CA ARG A 454 -22.12 0.77 2.15
C ARG A 454 -23.54 1.25 1.81
N LEU A 455 -23.72 2.54 1.51
CA LEU A 455 -25.03 3.10 1.17
C LEU A 455 -25.61 2.46 -0.11
N VAL A 456 -24.79 2.35 -1.15
CA VAL A 456 -25.25 1.86 -2.46
C VAL A 456 -25.62 0.37 -2.42
N PHE A 457 -25.01 -0.43 -1.54
CA PHE A 457 -25.40 -1.83 -1.32
C PHE A 457 -26.61 -2.01 -0.39
N GLN A 458 -26.93 -1.04 0.47
CA GLN A 458 -28.15 -1.07 1.29
C GLN A 458 -29.39 -0.74 0.46
N GLU A 459 -29.30 0.25 -0.44
CA GLU A 459 -30.41 0.67 -1.30
C GLU A 459 -30.85 -0.46 -2.26
N SER A 460 -29.93 -1.31 -2.70
CA SER A 460 -30.30 -2.45 -3.56
C SER A 460 -31.07 -3.55 -2.84
N GLU A 461 -31.00 -3.67 -1.50
CA GLU A 461 -31.81 -4.65 -0.74
C GLU A 461 -33.26 -4.20 -0.58
N SER A 462 -33.51 -2.89 -0.45
CA SER A 462 -34.86 -2.34 -0.38
C SER A 462 -35.61 -2.42 -1.71
N ASP A 463 -34.90 -2.33 -2.83
CA ASP A 463 -35.50 -2.44 -4.17
C ASP A 463 -35.90 -3.89 -4.52
N THR A 464 -35.13 -4.90 -4.09
CA THR A 464 -35.51 -6.31 -4.29
C THR A 464 -36.70 -6.71 -3.43
N THR A 465 -36.71 -6.33 -2.14
CA THR A 465 -37.80 -6.68 -1.21
C THR A 465 -39.13 -6.02 -1.59
N SER A 466 -39.12 -4.77 -2.05
CA SER A 466 -40.34 -4.09 -2.54
C SER A 466 -40.87 -4.67 -3.85
N SER A 467 -39.99 -5.19 -4.72
CA SER A 467 -40.41 -5.86 -5.97
C SER A 467 -41.04 -7.23 -5.72
N GLU A 468 -40.57 -7.99 -4.73
CA GLU A 468 -41.13 -9.30 -4.34
C GLU A 468 -42.47 -9.18 -3.60
N GLU A 469 -42.71 -8.10 -2.85
CA GLU A 469 -44.02 -7.84 -2.21
C GLU A 469 -45.08 -7.29 -3.18
N SER A 470 -44.69 -6.95 -4.40
CA SER A 470 -45.58 -6.38 -5.44
C SER A 470 -46.07 -7.38 -6.50
N VAL A 471 -45.72 -8.66 -6.36
CA VAL A 471 -46.16 -9.80 -7.19
C VAL A 471 -47.09 -10.70 -6.38
#